data_AF-A0AAU7LS14-F1
#
_entry.id   AF-A0AAU7LS14-F1
#
_cell.length_a   1.000
_cell.length_b   1.000
_cell.length_c   1.000
_cell.angle_alpha   90.00
_cell.angle_beta   90.00
_cell.angle_gamma   90.00
#
_symmetry.space_group_name_H-M   'P 1'
#
loop_
_entity.id
_entity.type
_entity.pdbx_description
1 polymer ?
#
loop_
_entity_poly.entity_id
_entity_poly.type
_entity_poly.pdbx_seq_one_letter_code
_entity_poly.pdbx_strand_id
1 'polypeptide(L)'
;MTTTTQTAPQRPAPMDNTRINTPGEYRAWQDAESSYFATLRRIETAKQEAAEMEKAEACRILSEQDYYLMACQRENLRKEKAAATLAAEQEAAQAKADYLASRPATVEIMRGEPYNFLQEFAHWTRAGYVMLDSGMHSTGFGMWHATMTAPAAPAAAKGAK
;
A
#
# COMPACT_ATOMS: atom_id res chain seq x y z
N MET A 1 3.45 -7.53 32.50
CA MET A 1 4.34 -6.74 31.62
C MET A 1 4.15 -5.28 31.99
N THR A 2 5.06 -4.72 32.78
CA THR A 2 5.02 -3.30 33.19
C THR A 2 5.87 -2.49 32.23
N THR A 3 5.22 -1.75 31.33
CA THR A 3 5.85 -0.75 30.49
C THR A 3 6.25 0.43 31.36
N THR A 4 7.47 0.41 31.89
CA THR A 4 8.07 1.59 32.50
C THR A 4 8.33 2.59 31.39
N THR A 5 7.46 3.59 31.25
CA THR A 5 7.67 4.73 30.35
C THR A 5 8.92 5.47 30.81
N GLN A 6 10.05 5.19 30.19
CA GLN A 6 11.31 5.86 30.48
C GLN A 6 11.22 7.27 29.91
N THR A 7 10.83 8.23 30.75
CA THR A 7 10.81 9.66 30.40
C THR A 7 12.19 10.07 29.94
N ALA A 8 12.28 10.73 28.77
CA ALA A 8 13.55 11.21 28.23
C ALA A 8 14.25 12.12 29.26
N PRO A 9 15.58 12.00 29.45
CA PRO A 9 16.30 12.86 30.37
C PRO A 9 16.09 14.32 29.96
N GLN A 10 15.70 15.16 30.91
CA GLN A 10 15.42 16.57 30.65
C GLN A 10 16.65 17.40 31.00
N ARG A 11 17.14 18.20 30.05
CA ARG A 11 18.25 19.12 30.31
C ARG A 11 17.77 20.24 31.25
N PRO A 12 18.54 20.60 32.30
CA PRO A 12 18.21 21.77 33.10
C PRO A 12 18.19 23.03 32.21
N ALA A 13 17.28 23.97 32.53
CA ALA A 13 17.20 25.23 31.81
C ALA A 13 18.52 26.02 31.92
N PRO A 14 18.90 26.81 30.91
CA PRO A 14 20.05 27.70 31.03
C PRO A 14 19.80 28.69 32.18
N MET A 15 20.86 29.04 32.91
CA MET A 15 20.76 30.05 33.95
C MET A 15 20.35 31.41 33.35
N ASP A 16 19.60 32.19 34.10
CA ASP A 16 19.22 33.54 33.71
C ASP A 16 20.42 34.48 33.77
N ASN A 17 20.83 35.00 32.61
CA ASN A 17 21.97 35.90 32.46
C ASN A 17 21.62 37.37 32.79
N THR A 18 20.35 37.69 33.05
CA THR A 18 19.89 39.05 33.36
C THR A 18 19.97 39.41 34.85
N ARG A 19 20.27 38.42 35.71
CA ARG A 19 20.38 38.59 37.17
C ARG A 19 21.71 38.03 37.70
N ILE A 20 22.14 38.53 38.86
CA ILE A 20 23.28 37.96 39.58
C ILE A 20 22.80 36.67 40.27
N ASN A 21 23.30 35.52 39.80
CA ASN A 21 23.02 34.22 40.43
C ASN A 21 23.93 34.03 41.64
N THR A 22 23.40 33.41 42.69
CA THR A 22 24.17 33.09 43.89
C THR A 22 25.12 31.91 43.64
N PRO A 23 26.23 31.79 44.40
CA PRO A 23 27.13 30.64 44.28
C PRO A 23 26.45 29.28 44.50
N GLY A 24 25.41 29.23 45.32
CA GLY A 24 24.63 28.01 45.57
C GLY A 24 23.76 27.61 44.37
N GLU A 25 23.09 28.57 43.74
CA GLU A 25 22.31 28.32 42.52
C GLU A 25 23.22 27.83 41.38
N TYR A 26 24.40 28.43 41.23
CA TYR A 26 25.37 28.03 40.21
C TYR A 26 25.83 26.58 40.38
N ARG A 27 26.16 26.17 41.62
CA ARG A 27 26.52 24.78 41.92
C ARG A 27 25.38 23.80 41.65
N ALA A 28 24.17 24.12 42.08
CA ALA A 28 23.00 23.28 41.85
C ALA A 28 22.72 23.07 40.35
N TRP A 29 22.90 24.12 39.53
CA TRP A 29 22.78 24.01 38.08
C TRP A 29 23.90 23.16 37.46
N GLN A 30 25.15 23.33 37.90
CA GLN A 30 26.26 22.48 37.43
C GLN A 30 26.07 21.00 37.79
N ASP A 31 25.57 20.71 39.00
CA ASP A 31 25.27 19.34 39.43
C ASP A 31 24.12 18.73 38.62
N ALA A 32 23.08 19.51 38.32
CA ALA A 32 21.99 19.08 37.44
C ALA A 32 22.46 18.85 36.00
N GLU A 33 23.32 19.72 35.47
CA GLU A 33 23.84 19.60 34.10
C GLU A 33 24.79 18.41 33.97
N SER A 34 25.67 18.20 34.94
CA SER A 34 26.56 17.03 34.97
C SER A 34 25.78 15.71 35.09
N SER A 35 24.73 15.67 35.92
CA SER A 35 23.85 14.51 36.06
C SER A 35 23.11 14.18 34.76
N TYR A 36 22.65 15.22 34.03
CA TYR A 36 22.04 15.07 32.72
C TYR A 36 23.01 14.44 31.70
N PHE A 37 24.23 14.97 31.59
CA PHE A 37 25.23 14.42 30.68
C PHE A 37 25.71 13.02 31.07
N ALA A 38 25.83 12.73 32.37
CA ALA A 38 26.15 11.39 32.84
C ALA A 38 25.06 10.38 32.45
N THR A 39 23.78 10.79 32.51
CA THR A 39 22.64 9.96 32.09
C THR A 39 22.66 9.73 30.58
N LEU A 40 22.94 10.76 29.78
CA LEU A 40 23.07 10.61 28.33
C LEU A 40 24.18 9.64 27.95
N ARG A 41 25.37 9.77 28.57
CA ARG A 41 26.49 8.84 28.31
C ARG A 41 26.10 7.40 28.63
N ARG A 42 25.41 7.15 29.75
CA ARG A 42 24.93 5.79 30.11
C ARG A 42 23.94 5.23 29.09
N ILE A 43 23.03 6.05 28.58
CA ILE A 43 22.08 5.61 27.55
C ILE A 43 22.81 5.31 26.25
N GLU A 44 23.76 6.14 25.87
CA GLU A 44 24.54 5.95 24.64
C GLU A 44 25.43 4.72 24.71
N THR A 45 26.12 4.49 25.83
CA THR A 45 26.91 3.26 26.04
C THR A 45 26.03 2.02 26.02
N ALA A 46 24.87 2.04 26.68
CA ALA A 46 23.94 0.91 26.66
C ALA A 46 23.40 0.62 25.24
N LYS A 47 23.16 1.66 24.43
CA LYS A 47 22.77 1.50 23.02
C LYS A 47 23.90 0.93 22.17
N GLN A 48 25.13 1.37 22.40
CA GLN A 48 26.31 0.85 21.70
C GLN A 48 26.56 -0.62 22.05
N GLU A 49 26.51 -0.97 23.33
CA GLU A 49 26.62 -2.36 23.81
C GLU A 49 25.51 -3.24 23.23
N ALA A 50 24.26 -2.76 23.20
CA ALA A 50 23.15 -3.50 22.58
C ALA A 50 23.37 -3.70 21.08
N ALA A 51 23.83 -2.68 20.37
CA ALA A 51 24.13 -2.77 18.94
C ALA A 51 25.33 -3.69 18.64
N GLU A 52 26.34 -3.72 19.52
CA GLU A 52 27.46 -4.66 19.43
C GLU A 52 27.01 -6.10 19.67
N MET A 53 26.15 -6.33 20.66
CA MET A 53 25.54 -7.65 20.90
C MET A 53 24.69 -8.11 19.71
N GLU A 54 23.86 -7.23 19.15
CA GLU A 54 23.04 -7.54 17.97
C GLU A 54 23.91 -7.89 16.76
N LYS A 55 24.99 -7.13 16.52
CA LYS A 55 25.97 -7.45 15.48
C LYS A 55 26.68 -8.78 15.73
N ALA A 56 27.00 -9.09 16.98
CA ALA A 56 27.63 -10.35 17.35
C ALA A 56 26.68 -11.54 17.12
N GLU A 57 25.39 -11.40 17.44
CA GLU A 57 24.37 -12.40 17.11
C GLU A 57 24.16 -12.54 15.60
N ALA A 58 24.14 -11.44 14.86
CA ALA A 58 23.99 -11.46 13.40
C ALA A 58 25.17 -12.14 12.68
N CYS A 59 26.39 -12.00 13.23
CA CYS A 59 27.60 -12.65 12.72
C CYS A 59 27.85 -14.03 13.33
N ARG A 60 26.94 -14.56 14.15
CA ARG A 60 27.07 -15.89 14.74
C ARG A 60 27.05 -16.93 13.63
N ILE A 61 28.01 -17.86 13.69
CA ILE A 61 28.02 -19.04 12.82
C ILE A 61 26.79 -19.88 13.15
N LEU A 62 25.90 -20.03 12.18
CA LEU A 62 24.68 -20.82 12.30
C LEU A 62 25.03 -22.30 12.42
N SER A 63 24.36 -23.01 13.33
CA SER A 63 24.48 -24.46 13.42
C SER A 63 23.71 -25.16 12.30
N GLU A 64 24.01 -26.42 12.03
CA GLU A 64 23.26 -27.23 11.06
C GLU A 64 21.75 -27.27 11.38
N GLN A 65 21.39 -27.25 12.67
CA GLN A 65 20.00 -27.21 13.12
C GLN A 65 19.32 -25.87 12.80
N ASP A 66 20.04 -24.75 12.89
CA ASP A 66 19.52 -23.44 12.51
C ASP A 66 19.27 -23.35 11.01
N TYR A 67 20.16 -23.93 10.19
CA TYR A 67 19.96 -24.04 8.75
C TYR A 67 18.72 -24.85 8.39
N TYR A 68 18.49 -25.97 9.09
CA TYR A 68 17.29 -26.77 8.91
C TYR A 68 16.01 -25.99 9.24
N LEU A 69 15.99 -25.28 10.38
CA LEU A 69 14.85 -24.45 10.77
C LEU A 69 14.57 -23.33 9.76
N MET A 70 15.62 -22.66 9.27
CA MET A 70 15.50 -21.65 8.21
C MET A 70 14.93 -22.24 6.91
N ALA A 71 15.35 -23.45 6.53
CA ALA A 71 14.82 -24.13 5.35
C ALA A 71 13.32 -24.41 5.49
N CYS A 72 12.88 -24.94 6.63
CA CYS A 72 11.46 -25.18 6.92
C CYS A 72 10.64 -23.88 6.89
N GLN A 73 11.15 -22.79 7.49
CA GLN A 73 10.47 -21.48 7.48
C GLN A 73 10.32 -20.93 6.05
N ARG A 74 11.36 -21.05 5.22
CA ARG A 74 11.31 -20.63 3.81
C ARG A 74 10.29 -21.43 3.02
N GLU A 75 10.18 -22.73 3.27
CA GLU A 75 9.20 -23.59 2.61
C GLU A 75 7.78 -23.20 3.01
N ASN A 76 7.53 -22.96 4.31
CA ASN A 76 6.21 -22.51 4.80
C ASN A 76 5.82 -21.16 4.21
N LEU A 77 6.73 -20.19 4.20
CA LEU A 77 6.49 -18.88 3.56
C LEU A 77 6.22 -18.99 2.05
N ARG A 78 6.87 -19.93 1.35
CA ARG A 78 6.57 -20.20 -0.07
C ARG A 78 5.17 -20.76 -0.25
N LYS A 79 4.75 -21.70 0.60
CA LYS A 79 3.39 -22.28 0.56
C LYS A 79 2.33 -21.22 0.84
N GLU A 80 2.55 -20.36 1.84
CA GLU A 80 1.64 -19.24 2.15
C GLU A 80 1.53 -18.25 0.98
N LYS A 81 2.65 -17.85 0.38
CA LYS A 81 2.64 -16.97 -0.80
C LYS A 81 1.92 -17.60 -1.99
N ALA A 82 2.15 -18.88 -2.25
CA ALA A 82 1.47 -19.60 -3.34
C ALA A 82 -0.05 -19.71 -3.11
N ALA A 83 -0.48 -19.90 -1.87
CA ALA A 83 -1.90 -19.91 -1.52
C ALA A 83 -2.53 -18.51 -1.70
N ALA A 84 -1.82 -17.45 -1.29
CA ALA A 84 -2.28 -16.07 -1.46
C ALA A 84 -2.39 -15.67 -2.94
N THR A 85 -1.46 -16.09 -3.80
CA THR A 85 -1.53 -15.80 -5.24
C THR A 85 -2.70 -16.51 -5.91
N LEU A 86 -2.96 -17.78 -5.55
CA LEU A 86 -4.11 -18.53 -6.08
C LEU A 86 -5.44 -17.89 -5.69
N ALA A 87 -5.58 -17.42 -4.44
CA ALA A 87 -6.78 -16.72 -4.00
C ALA A 87 -6.99 -15.40 -4.77
N ALA A 88 -5.93 -14.62 -4.96
CA ALA A 88 -5.98 -13.37 -5.72
C ALA A 88 -6.32 -13.59 -7.21
N GLU A 89 -5.80 -14.66 -7.82
CA GLU A 89 -6.13 -15.03 -9.21
C GLU A 89 -7.60 -15.45 -9.35
N GLN A 90 -8.15 -16.18 -8.39
CA GLN A 90 -9.56 -16.57 -8.37
C GLN A 90 -10.48 -15.36 -8.23
N GLU A 91 -10.18 -14.44 -7.31
CA GLU A 91 -10.94 -13.20 -7.15
C GLU A 91 -10.88 -12.32 -8.41
N ALA A 92 -9.71 -12.21 -9.05
CA ALA A 92 -9.57 -11.47 -10.30
C ALA A 92 -10.34 -12.12 -11.46
N ALA A 93 -10.34 -13.45 -11.55
CA ALA A 93 -11.11 -14.17 -12.55
C ALA A 93 -12.62 -13.99 -12.34
N GLN A 94 -13.08 -14.03 -11.09
CA GLN A 94 -14.48 -13.84 -10.73
C GLN A 94 -14.94 -12.40 -10.97
N ALA A 95 -14.14 -11.39 -10.58
CA ALA A 95 -14.42 -9.99 -10.89
C ALA A 95 -14.49 -9.71 -12.40
N LYS A 96 -13.65 -10.38 -13.21
CA LYS A 96 -13.72 -10.30 -14.67
C LYS A 96 -14.98 -10.97 -15.23
N ALA A 97 -15.38 -12.11 -14.66
CA ALA A 97 -16.61 -12.79 -15.05
C ALA A 97 -17.86 -11.94 -14.72
N ASP A 98 -17.91 -11.35 -13.52
CA ASP A 98 -18.98 -10.47 -13.08
C ASP A 98 -19.04 -9.18 -13.91
N TYR A 99 -17.89 -8.60 -14.24
CA TYR A 99 -17.80 -7.46 -15.15
C TYR A 99 -18.33 -7.78 -16.55
N LEU A 100 -17.99 -8.95 -17.11
CA LEU A 100 -18.52 -9.40 -18.41
C LEU A 100 -20.03 -9.73 -18.34
N ALA A 101 -20.51 -10.28 -17.22
CA ALA A 101 -21.93 -10.58 -17.02
C ALA A 101 -22.78 -9.32 -16.80
N SER A 102 -22.21 -8.27 -16.21
CA SER A 102 -22.87 -6.97 -15.98
C SER A 102 -23.03 -6.11 -17.23
N ARG A 103 -22.40 -6.50 -18.35
CA ARG A 103 -22.44 -5.74 -19.60
C ARG A 103 -23.78 -5.95 -20.31
N PRO A 104 -24.53 -4.87 -20.59
CA PRO A 104 -25.84 -5.00 -21.22
C PRO A 104 -25.69 -5.44 -22.68
N ALA A 105 -26.65 -6.24 -23.17
CA ALA A 105 -26.65 -6.73 -24.55
C ALA A 105 -26.74 -5.59 -25.57
N THR A 106 -27.38 -4.48 -25.18
CA THR A 106 -27.54 -3.25 -25.95
C THR A 106 -27.22 -2.05 -25.07
N VAL A 107 -26.49 -1.08 -25.62
CA VAL A 107 -26.17 0.20 -24.98
C VAL A 107 -26.75 1.32 -25.84
N GLU A 108 -27.45 2.25 -25.20
CA GLU A 108 -27.92 3.48 -25.81
C GLU A 108 -27.10 4.66 -25.27
N ILE A 109 -26.49 5.43 -26.18
CA ILE A 109 -25.67 6.60 -25.89
C ILE A 109 -26.46 7.82 -26.35
N MET A 110 -26.90 8.67 -25.41
CA MET A 110 -27.63 9.91 -25.70
C MET A 110 -26.95 11.09 -25.01
N ARG A 111 -26.38 12.02 -25.79
CA ARG A 111 -25.62 13.17 -25.26
C ARG A 111 -25.84 14.44 -26.10
N GLY A 112 -25.95 15.59 -25.43
CA GLY A 112 -26.05 16.90 -26.08
C GLY A 112 -24.72 17.53 -26.49
N GLU A 113 -23.61 17.05 -25.92
CA GLU A 113 -22.27 17.55 -26.24
C GLU A 113 -21.52 16.52 -27.11
N PRO A 114 -21.01 16.91 -28.29
CA PRO A 114 -20.31 15.99 -29.20
C PRO A 114 -19.09 15.31 -28.57
N TYR A 115 -18.37 16.02 -27.70
CA TYR A 115 -17.17 15.48 -27.05
C TYR A 115 -17.50 14.32 -26.11
N ASN A 116 -18.49 14.50 -25.24
CA ASN A 116 -18.94 13.45 -24.32
C ASN A 116 -19.55 12.26 -25.07
N PHE A 117 -20.29 12.53 -26.15
CA PHE A 117 -20.80 11.48 -27.05
C PHE A 117 -19.65 10.63 -27.60
N LEU A 118 -18.62 11.26 -28.17
CA LEU A 118 -17.49 10.56 -28.78
C LEU A 118 -16.66 9.79 -27.75
N GLN A 119 -16.48 10.30 -26.53
CA GLN A 119 -15.79 9.57 -25.47
C GLN A 119 -16.51 8.27 -25.08
N GLU A 120 -17.81 8.35 -24.87
CA GLU A 120 -18.63 7.19 -24.49
C GLU A 120 -18.76 6.20 -25.66
N PHE A 121 -18.93 6.72 -26.88
CA PHE A 121 -18.93 5.92 -28.10
C PHE A 121 -17.59 5.16 -28.27
N ALA A 122 -16.46 5.85 -28.09
CA ALA A 122 -15.13 5.24 -28.18
C ALA A 122 -14.90 4.19 -27.08
N HIS A 123 -15.42 4.42 -25.86
CA HIS A 123 -15.37 3.45 -24.77
C HIS A 123 -16.06 2.13 -25.17
N TRP A 124 -17.31 2.20 -25.65
CA TRP A 124 -18.07 1.01 -26.02
C TRP A 124 -17.53 0.33 -27.28
N THR A 125 -17.01 1.10 -28.23
CA THR A 125 -16.31 0.55 -29.41
C THR A 125 -15.07 -0.25 -28.99
N ARG A 126 -14.26 0.27 -28.06
CA ARG A 126 -13.11 -0.47 -27.49
C ARG A 126 -13.54 -1.71 -26.71
N ALA A 127 -14.74 -1.68 -26.12
CA ALA A 127 -15.33 -2.84 -25.46
C ALA A 127 -15.86 -3.91 -26.43
N GLY A 128 -15.76 -3.69 -27.74
CA GLY A 128 -16.16 -4.63 -28.80
C GLY A 128 -17.61 -4.48 -29.24
N TYR A 129 -18.33 -3.45 -28.76
CA TYR A 129 -19.69 -3.20 -29.18
C TYR A 129 -19.71 -2.67 -30.62
N VAL A 130 -20.69 -3.11 -31.39
CA VAL A 130 -20.86 -2.74 -32.80
C VAL A 130 -22.10 -1.86 -32.93
N MET A 131 -22.02 -0.81 -33.74
CA MET A 131 -23.18 0.01 -34.07
C MET A 131 -24.07 -0.77 -35.05
N LEU A 132 -25.38 -0.77 -34.79
CA LEU A 132 -26.35 -1.31 -35.75
C LEU A 132 -26.48 -0.34 -36.93
N ASP A 133 -26.76 -0.85 -38.14
CA ASP A 133 -26.94 -0.01 -39.34
C ASP A 133 -28.06 1.03 -39.20
N SER A 134 -29.04 0.75 -38.33
CA SER A 134 -30.12 1.68 -37.96
C SER A 134 -29.85 2.42 -36.65
N GLY A 135 -28.65 2.33 -36.08
CA GLY A 135 -28.40 2.69 -34.68
C GLY A 135 -28.10 4.17 -34.43
N MET A 136 -27.81 4.97 -35.45
CA MET A 136 -27.46 6.39 -35.28
C MET A 136 -28.61 7.29 -35.73
N HIS A 137 -29.13 8.06 -34.79
CA HIS A 137 -30.23 8.99 -35.04
C HIS A 137 -29.90 10.36 -34.46
N SER A 138 -30.18 11.42 -35.22
CA SER A 138 -30.20 12.77 -34.67
C SER A 138 -31.56 12.97 -34.01
N THR A 139 -31.59 13.01 -32.68
CA THR A 139 -32.81 13.17 -31.88
C THR A 139 -32.96 14.63 -31.44
N GLY A 140 -33.16 15.52 -32.43
CA GLY A 140 -33.37 16.96 -32.20
C GLY A 140 -32.09 17.80 -32.26
N PHE A 141 -32.26 19.13 -32.17
CA PHE A 141 -31.16 20.09 -32.30
C PHE A 141 -30.11 19.90 -31.19
N GLY A 142 -28.92 19.44 -31.58
CA GLY A 142 -27.75 19.31 -30.70
C GLY A 142 -27.67 18.00 -29.91
N MET A 143 -28.57 17.04 -30.12
CA MET A 143 -28.54 15.75 -29.41
C MET A 143 -28.08 14.61 -30.31
N TRP A 144 -27.05 13.91 -29.86
CA TRP A 144 -26.47 12.75 -30.52
C TRP A 144 -27.00 11.48 -29.85
N HIS A 145 -27.56 10.57 -30.65
CA HIS A 145 -28.05 9.29 -30.19
C HIS A 145 -27.45 8.13 -31.00
N ALA A 146 -26.89 7.15 -30.31
CA ALA A 146 -26.38 5.92 -30.91
C ALA A 146 -26.76 4.69 -30.07
N THR A 147 -27.25 3.65 -30.73
CA THR A 147 -27.47 2.33 -30.14
C THR A 147 -26.39 1.36 -30.61
N MET A 148 -25.73 0.70 -29.66
CA MET A 148 -24.67 -0.27 -29.90
C MET A 148 -25.02 -1.62 -29.29
N THR A 149 -24.70 -2.71 -29.96
CA THR A 149 -24.92 -4.08 -29.49
C THR A 149 -23.62 -4.73 -29.07
N ALA A 150 -23.68 -5.59 -28.05
CA ALA A 150 -22.56 -6.40 -27.62
C ALA A 150 -21.99 -7.23 -28.79
N PRO A 151 -20.69 -7.54 -28.80
CA PRO A 151 -20.10 -8.39 -29.82
C PRO A 151 -20.83 -9.74 -29.83
N ALA A 152 -21.30 -10.16 -30.99
CA ALA A 152 -21.86 -11.49 -31.15
C ALA A 152 -20.80 -12.50 -30.70
N ALA A 153 -21.15 -13.39 -29.74
CA ALA A 153 -20.28 -14.47 -29.37
C ALA A 153 -19.88 -15.23 -30.66
N PRO A 154 -18.59 -15.56 -30.87
CA PRO A 154 -18.21 -16.33 -32.03
C PRO A 154 -19.05 -17.59 -32.03
N ALA A 155 -19.88 -17.75 -33.05
CA ALA A 155 -20.70 -18.94 -33.21
C ALA A 155 -19.71 -20.11 -33.19
N ALA A 156 -19.73 -20.89 -32.10
CA ALA A 156 -18.93 -22.10 -32.01
C ALA A 156 -19.21 -22.88 -33.28
N ALA A 157 -18.18 -23.02 -34.13
CA ALA A 157 -18.29 -23.66 -35.42
C ALA A 157 -18.91 -25.04 -35.20
N LYS A 158 -20.20 -25.18 -35.52
CA LYS A 158 -20.89 -26.45 -35.51
C LYS A 158 -20.10 -27.37 -36.43
N GLY A 159 -19.71 -28.52 -35.86
CA GLY A 159 -18.76 -29.48 -36.40
C GLY A 159 -18.73 -29.60 -37.92
N ALA A 160 -17.52 -29.42 -38.46
CA ALA A 160 -17.12 -30.13 -39.67
C ALA A 160 -17.01 -31.62 -39.30
N LYS A 161 -18.05 -32.39 -39.66
CA LYS A 161 -17.90 -33.82 -39.94
C LYS A 161 -17.43 -33.98 -41.37
#